data_AF-A0A3D8LDT0-F1
#
_entry.id   AF-A0A3D8LDT0-F1
#
_cell.length_a   1.000
_cell.length_b   1.000
_cell.length_c   1.000
_cell.angle_alpha   90.00
_cell.angle_beta   90.00
_cell.angle_gamma   90.00
#
_symmetry.space_group_name_H-M   'P 1'
#
loop_
_entity.id
_entity.type
_entity.pdbx_description
1 polymer ?
#
loop_
_entity_poly.entity_id
_entity_poly.type
_entity_poly.pdbx_seq_one_letter_code
_entity_poly.pdbx_strand_id
1 'polypeptide(L)' 'MSERTGFLNNLDKCNLVVLTPVSKDRTYCRFFLDGLYMDRMYVSDPALVAKLSQLSGKGEEISTGGVARLKQLFMGVAIL' A
#
# COMPACT_ATOMS: atom_id res chain seq x y z
N MET A 1 -6.63 10.95 -13.03
CA MET A 1 -5.40 10.22 -12.63
C MET A 1 -5.76 8.76 -12.47
N SER A 2 -4.94 7.79 -12.93
CA SER A 2 -5.30 6.36 -12.80
C SER A 2 -5.12 5.88 -11.37
N GLU A 3 -5.88 4.86 -10.97
CA GLU A 3 -5.77 4.21 -9.65
C GLU A 3 -4.33 3.85 -9.32
N ARG A 4 -3.64 3.17 -10.25
CA ARG A 4 -2.24 2.79 -10.09
C ARG A 4 -1.33 4.00 -9.83
N THR A 5 -1.49 5.10 -10.57
CA THR A 5 -0.65 6.29 -10.36
C THR A 5 -0.94 6.93 -9.01
N GLY A 6 -2.20 6.99 -8.59
CA GLY A 6 -2.59 7.50 -7.27
C GLY A 6 -2.00 6.65 -6.14
N PHE A 7 -2.07 5.33 -6.28
CA PHE A 7 -1.50 4.39 -5.32
C PHE A 7 0.02 4.57 -5.18
N LEU A 8 0.75 4.65 -6.30
CA LEU A 8 2.21 4.82 -6.27
C LEU A 8 2.64 6.16 -5.68
N ASN A 9 1.91 7.24 -5.97
CA ASN A 9 2.18 8.55 -5.38
C ASN A 9 1.99 8.57 -3.86
N ASN A 10 0.97 7.87 -3.36
CA ASN A 10 0.73 7.75 -1.93
C ASN A 10 1.75 6.81 -1.26
N LEU A 11 2.10 5.71 -1.94
CA LEU A 11 3.10 4.76 -1.49
C LEU A 11 4.47 5.43 -1.32
N ASP A 12 4.90 6.25 -2.28
CA ASP A 12 6.19 6.94 -2.26
C ASP A 12 6.42 7.75 -0.97
N LYS A 13 5.36 8.37 -0.46
CA LYS A 13 5.40 9.30 0.67
C LYS A 13 5.15 8.67 2.03
N CYS A 14 4.74 7.41 2.09
CA CYS A 14 4.34 6.75 3.33
C CYS A 14 5.41 5.76 3.82
N ASN A 15 5.30 5.37 5.09
CA ASN A 15 6.03 4.24 5.68
C ASN A 15 5.11 3.19 6.34
N LEU A 16 3.80 3.42 6.35
CA LEU A 16 2.82 2.45 6.84
C LEU A 16 1.57 2.51 5.96
N VAL A 17 1.02 1.34 5.65
CA VAL A 17 -0.29 1.21 4.99
C VAL A 17 -1.19 0.32 5.83
N VAL A 18 -2.37 0.80 6.17
CA VAL A 18 -3.40 0.00 6.83
C VAL A 18 -4.45 -0.38 5.79
N LEU A 19 -4.66 -1.68 5.62
CA LEU A 19 -5.66 -2.24 4.73
C LEU A 19 -6.97 -2.43 5.48
N THR A 20 -8.07 -2.29 4.76
CA THR A 20 -9.40 -2.67 5.22
C THR A 20 -10.06 -3.41 4.08
N PRO A 21 -10.06 -4.75 4.11
CA PRO A 21 -10.72 -5.56 3.09
C PRO A 21 -12.19 -5.18 2.99
N VAL A 22 -12.66 -4.92 1.77
CA VAL A 22 -14.07 -4.59 1.49
C VAL A 22 -14.75 -5.75 0.78
N SER A 23 -14.03 -6.40 -0.12
CA SER A 23 -14.41 -7.65 -0.78
C SER A 23 -13.14 -8.40 -1.21
N LYS A 24 -13.30 -9.55 -1.87
CA LYS A 24 -12.17 -10.33 -2.41
C LYS A 24 -11.32 -9.54 -3.42
N ASP A 25 -11.96 -8.62 -4.15
CA ASP A 25 -11.35 -7.90 -5.26
C ASP A 25 -11.09 -6.43 -4.93
N ARG A 26 -11.44 -5.99 -3.72
CA ARG A 26 -11.34 -4.58 -3.34
C ARG A 26 -10.91 -4.41 -1.89
N THR A 27 -9.89 -3.58 -1.72
CA THR A 27 -9.35 -3.20 -0.41
C THR A 27 -9.33 -1.68 -0.30
N TYR A 28 -9.62 -1.17 0.89
CA TYR A 28 -9.45 0.24 1.21
C TYR A 28 -8.11 0.44 1.90
N CYS A 29 -7.25 1.28 1.32
CA CYS A 29 -5.92 1.57 1.82
C CYS A 29 -5.90 2.93 2.52
N ARG A 30 -5.29 2.99 3.70
CA ARG A 30 -4.95 4.23 4.40
C ARG A 30 -3.44 4.34 4.54
N PHE A 31 -2.87 5.47 4.17
CA PHE A 31 -1.44 5.69 4.14
C PHE A 31 -1.02 6.58 5.31
N PHE A 32 0.09 6.24 5.95
CA PHE A 32 0.63 6.97 7.09
C PHE A 32 2.14 7.22 6.93
N LEU A 33 2.60 8.34 7.44
CA LEU A 33 4.01 8.69 7.57
C LEU A 33 4.29 9.04 9.03
N ASP A 34 5.14 8.26 9.69
CA ASP A 34 5.55 8.49 11.08
C ASP A 34 4.36 8.65 12.06
N GLY A 35 3.32 7.84 11.84
CA GLY A 35 2.08 7.85 12.61
C GLY A 35 1.05 8.89 12.18
N LEU A 36 1.40 9.81 11.28
CA LEU A 36 0.48 10.81 10.73
C LEU A 36 -0.31 10.24 9.55
N TYR A 37 -1.62 10.44 9.59
CA TYR A 37 -2.50 10.08 8.49
C TYR A 37 -2.27 10.99 7.28
N MET A 38 -2.02 10.40 6.11
CA MET A 38 -1.69 11.14 4.89
C MET A 38 -2.87 11.17 3.91
N ASP A 39 -3.32 10.00 3.48
CA ASP A 39 -4.38 9.87 2.47
C ASP A 39 -5.07 8.51 2.52
N ARG A 40 -6.12 8.32 1.73
CA ARG A 40 -6.84 7.06 1.54
C ARG A 40 -7.26 6.84 0.10
N MET A 41 -7.37 5.58 -0.30
CA MET A 41 -8.05 5.23 -1.55
C MET A 41 -8.58 3.81 -1.55
N TYR A 42 -9.53 3.54 -2.43
CA TYR A 42 -9.87 2.17 -2.78
C TYR A 42 -8.87 1.65 -3.82
N VAL A 43 -8.47 0.40 -3.63
CA VAL A 43 -7.66 -0.37 -4.56
C VAL A 43 -8.46 -1.58 -5.01
N SER A 44 -8.63 -1.71 -6.32
CA SER A 44 -9.33 -2.77 -7.03
C SER A 44 -8.52 -3.38 -8.17
N ASP A 45 -7.35 -2.83 -8.50
CA ASP A 45 -6.42 -3.48 -9.42
C ASP A 45 -6.01 -4.87 -8.86
N PRO A 46 -6.30 -5.98 -9.56
CA PRO A 46 -6.07 -7.32 -9.04
C PRO A 46 -4.61 -7.62 -8.70
N ALA A 47 -3.65 -7.04 -9.46
CA ALA A 47 -2.24 -7.24 -9.21
C ALA A 47 -1.78 -6.48 -7.95
N LEU A 48 -2.33 -5.28 -7.71
CA LEU A 48 -2.08 -4.55 -6.46
C LEU A 48 -2.72 -5.27 -5.27
N VAL A 49 -4.00 -5.65 -5.35
CA VAL A 49 -4.72 -6.34 -4.27
C VAL A 49 -3.99 -7.62 -3.86
N ALA A 50 -3.55 -8.44 -4.82
CA ALA A 50 -2.81 -9.66 -4.53
C ALA A 50 -1.50 -9.40 -3.78
N LYS A 51 -0.75 -8.34 -4.14
CA LYS A 51 0.51 -7.99 -3.46
C LYS A 51 0.30 -7.38 -2.08
N LEU A 52 -0.73 -6.56 -1.91
CA LEU A 52 -1.10 -6.00 -0.61
C LEU A 52 -1.45 -7.12 0.38
N SER A 53 -2.27 -8.09 -0.04
CA SER A 53 -2.64 -9.25 0.78
C SER A 53 -1.45 -10.15 1.13
N GLN A 54 -0.44 -10.25 0.25
CA GLN A 54 0.79 -11.01 0.54
C GLN A 54 1.69 -10.34 1.58
N LEU A 55 1.64 -9.01 1.68
CA LEU A 55 2.53 -8.22 2.52
C LEU A 55 1.88 -7.72 3.81
N SER A 56 0.55 -7.84 3.93
CA SER A 56 -0.17 -7.57 5.18
C SER A 56 0.26 -8.55 6.26
N GLY A 57 0.75 -8.02 7.39
CA GLY A 57 1.09 -8.78 8.59
C GLY A 57 -0.13 -9.09 9.46
N LYS A 58 0.10 -9.31 10.77
CA LYS A 58 -0.99 -9.42 11.74
C LYS A 58 -1.76 -8.09 11.78
N GLY A 59 -3.07 -8.14 11.50
CA GLY A 59 -3.96 -6.98 11.66
C GLY A 59 -4.13 -6.11 10.42
N GLU A 60 -3.91 -6.64 9.21
CA GLU A 60 -4.14 -5.89 7.95
C GLU A 60 -3.19 -4.69 7.76
N GLU A 61 -2.05 -4.67 8.46
CA GLU A 61 -1.06 -3.61 8.37
C GLU A 61 0.15 -4.04 7.51
N ILE A 62 0.62 -3.13 6.67
CA ILE A 62 1.88 -3.23 5.93
C ILE A 62 2.86 -2.24 6.56
N SER A 63 3.78 -2.76 7.36
CA SER A 63 4.80 -2.00 8.09
C SER A 63 5.83 -1.33 7.17
N THR A 64 6.74 -0.54 7.75
CA THR A 64 7.85 0.11 7.03
C THR A 64 8.63 -0.83 6.13
N GLY A 65 8.94 -2.04 6.59
CA GLY A 65 9.63 -3.05 5.78
C GLY A 65 8.76 -3.56 4.61
N GLY A 66 7.46 -3.75 4.84
CA GLY A 66 6.52 -4.13 3.79
C GLY A 66 6.32 -3.03 2.75
N VAL A 67 6.24 -1.77 3.18
CA VAL A 67 6.17 -0.60 2.30
C VAL A 67 7.44 -0.46 1.47
N ALA A 68 8.62 -0.63 2.07
CA ALA A 68 9.87 -0.60 1.34
C ALA A 68 9.93 -1.69 0.25
N ARG A 69 9.40 -2.88 0.54
CA ARG A 69 9.26 -3.97 -0.45
C ARG A 69 8.24 -3.66 -1.55
N LEU A 70 7.13 -2.97 -1.23
CA LEU A 70 6.19 -2.48 -2.24
C LEU A 70 6.86 -1.46 -3.17
N LYS A 71 7.64 -0.51 -2.63
CA LYS A 71 8.40 0.47 -3.42
C LYS A 71 9.40 -0.23 -4.34
N GLN A 72 10.11 -1.25 -3.86
CA GLN A 72 10.97 -2.09 -4.71
C GLN A 72 10.19 -2.71 -5.87
N LEU A 73 9.07 -3.38 -5.57
CA LEU A 73 8.31 -4.15 -6.57
C LEU A 73 7.66 -3.27 -7.64
N PHE A 74 7.17 -2.10 -7.27
CA PHE A 74 6.36 -1.28 -8.17
C PHE A 74 7.05 -0.03 -8.69
N MET A 75 8.10 0.43 -8.02
CA MET A 75 8.82 1.66 -8.36
C MET A 75 10.30 1.41 -8.68
N GLY A 76 10.83 0.19 -8.43
CA GLY A 76 12.23 -0.13 -8.69
C GLY A 76 13.23 0.50 -7.71
N VAL A 77 12.78 0.98 -6.54
CA VAL A 77 13.64 1.64 -5.56
C VAL A 77 14.45 0.60 -4.77
N ALA A 78 15.78 0.55 -4.97
CA ALA A 78 16.67 -0.29 -4.16
C ALA A 78 16.79 0.26 -2.72
N ILE A 79 16.83 -0.63 -1.71
CA ILE A 79 17.12 -0.24 -0.32
C ILE A 79 18.64 -0.32 -0.14
N LEU A 80 19.27 0.80 0.23
CA LEU A 80 20.66 0.86 0.69
C LEU A 80 20.75 0.53 2.18
#